data_AF-A0A3A4N9U0-F1
#
_entry.id   AF-A0A3A4N9U0-F1
#
_cell.length_a   1.000
_cell.length_b   1.000
_cell.length_c   1.000
_cell.angle_alpha   90.00
_cell.angle_beta   90.00
_cell.angle_gamma   90.00
#
_symmetry.space_group_name_H-M   'P 1'
#
loop_
_entity.id
_entity.type
_entity.pdbx_description
1 polymer ?
#
loop_
_entity_poly.entity_id
_entity_poly.type
_entity_poly.pdbx_seq_one_letter_code
_entity_poly.pdbx_strand_id
1 'polypeptide(L)'
;MTIPVFPSAVLFERAPYKENWKTLANQSDGGVEQRVAKWGRPIRQFEVIANLMEQSAEADVLLNFCHARKGAFEPFLFIMRTKRTWEKVFVGTGTGSRRVWVLPFLEWDFLTLYKGGVEVFQGPDYDVLSAAGPGGSDLVVFRESVANTTVIEADGGNARLVAYVKATDLYEDDHVRYGRFNARLSLTEVKADVDPYAL
;
A
#
# COMPACT_ATOMS: atom_id res chain seq x y z
N MET A 1 16.55 -4.43 -5.38
CA MET A 1 15.58 -4.41 -6.51
C MET A 1 14.64 -3.24 -6.24
N THR A 2 14.46 -2.31 -7.17
CA THR A 2 13.57 -1.15 -6.98
C THR A 2 12.14 -1.54 -7.28
N ILE A 3 11.22 -1.40 -6.31
CA ILE A 3 9.79 -1.64 -6.52
C ILE A 3 9.27 -0.54 -7.46
N PRO A 4 8.63 -0.89 -8.59
CA PRO A 4 8.09 0.11 -9.50
C PRO A 4 6.95 0.90 -8.84
N VAL A 5 6.77 2.16 -9.25
CA VAL A 5 5.72 3.04 -8.73
C VAL A 5 4.57 3.12 -9.74
N PHE A 6 3.33 3.11 -9.25
CA PHE A 6 2.15 3.37 -10.09
C PHE A 6 2.26 4.77 -10.73
N PRO A 7 1.92 4.95 -12.02
CA PRO A 7 2.15 6.21 -12.70
C PRO A 7 1.41 7.36 -12.04
N SER A 8 2.15 8.39 -11.62
CA SER A 8 1.58 9.57 -10.95
C SER A 8 0.79 10.49 -11.88
N ALA A 9 1.04 10.40 -13.19
CA ALA A 9 0.32 11.14 -14.22
C ALA A 9 -1.14 10.68 -14.36
N VAL A 10 -1.45 9.44 -13.96
CA VAL A 10 -2.82 8.91 -14.04
C VAL A 10 -3.59 9.33 -12.80
N LEU A 11 -4.41 10.37 -12.96
CA LEU A 11 -5.34 10.79 -11.92
C LEU A 11 -6.58 9.89 -11.98
N PHE A 12 -6.82 9.17 -10.89
CA PHE A 12 -8.06 8.42 -10.69
C PHE A 12 -9.02 9.23 -9.83
N GLU A 13 -10.29 9.23 -10.20
CA GLU A 13 -11.32 9.99 -9.50
C GLU A 13 -11.59 9.39 -8.12
N ARG A 14 -11.61 8.05 -8.04
CA ARG A 14 -11.88 7.28 -6.83
C ARG A 14 -11.13 5.95 -6.87
N ALA A 15 -10.77 5.48 -5.69
CA ALA A 15 -10.26 4.13 -5.46
C ALA A 15 -11.01 3.50 -4.27
N PRO A 16 -12.31 3.16 -4.43
CA PRO A 16 -13.02 2.40 -3.40
C PRO A 16 -12.26 1.11 -3.08
N TYR A 17 -12.35 0.70 -1.82
CA TYR A 17 -11.72 -0.53 -1.38
C TYR A 17 -12.57 -1.30 -0.41
N LYS A 18 -12.32 -2.60 -0.37
CA LYS A 18 -12.87 -3.52 0.63
C LYS A 18 -11.76 -4.15 1.43
N GLU A 19 -12.02 -4.31 2.72
CA GLU A 19 -11.12 -4.97 3.66
C GLU A 19 -11.49 -6.44 3.78
N ASN A 20 -10.54 -7.31 3.47
CA ASN A 20 -10.74 -8.75 3.62
C ASN A 20 -10.03 -9.22 4.88
N TRP A 21 -10.82 -9.53 5.90
CA TRP A 21 -10.37 -10.15 7.13
C TRP A 21 -10.42 -11.67 6.99
N LYS A 22 -9.42 -12.37 7.51
CA LYS A 22 -9.42 -13.83 7.57
C LYS A 22 -9.17 -14.30 9.00
N THR A 23 -9.95 -15.28 9.42
CA THR A 23 -9.68 -16.06 10.63
C THR A 23 -8.90 -17.30 10.21
N LEU A 24 -7.74 -17.52 10.82
CA LEU A 24 -7.01 -18.78 10.72
C LEU A 24 -7.75 -19.80 11.58
N ALA A 25 -8.37 -20.78 10.93
CA ALA A 25 -9.01 -21.90 11.58
C ALA A 25 -8.25 -23.18 11.20
N ASN A 26 -7.95 -23.99 12.21
CA ASN A 26 -7.48 -25.35 12.01
C ASN A 26 -8.68 -26.28 12.19
N GLN A 27 -8.90 -27.17 11.22
CA GLN A 27 -9.76 -28.31 11.46
C GLN A 27 -8.96 -29.33 12.29
N SER A 28 -9.49 -29.72 13.44
CA SER A 28 -8.98 -30.88 14.16
C SER A 28 -9.64 -32.15 13.61
N ASP A 29 -8.92 -33.27 13.61
CA ASP A 29 -9.41 -34.56 13.10
C ASP A 29 -10.67 -35.08 13.82
N GLY A 30 -11.00 -34.51 14.99
CA GLY A 30 -12.24 -34.79 15.72
C GLY A 30 -13.49 -34.07 15.20
N GLY A 31 -13.40 -33.36 14.07
CA GLY A 31 -14.52 -32.60 13.49
C GLY A 31 -14.84 -31.29 14.20
N VAL A 32 -14.02 -30.87 15.17
CA VAL A 32 -14.15 -29.59 15.87
C VAL A 32 -13.23 -28.56 15.23
N GLU A 33 -13.78 -27.43 14.79
CA GLU A 33 -13.04 -26.29 14.27
C GLU A 33 -12.38 -25.51 15.42
N GLN A 34 -11.06 -25.40 15.42
CA GLN A 34 -10.33 -24.57 16.36
C GLN A 34 -9.88 -23.27 15.66
N ARG A 35 -10.36 -22.14 16.15
CA ARG A 35 -9.95 -20.81 15.66
C ARG A 35 -8.66 -20.41 16.35
N VAL A 36 -7.58 -20.26 15.58
CA VAL A 36 -6.22 -20.08 16.09
C VAL A 36 -5.89 -18.60 16.25
N ALA A 37 -6.15 -17.79 15.23
CA ALA A 37 -5.87 -16.36 15.27
C ALA A 37 -6.65 -15.62 14.17
N LYS A 38 -7.01 -14.36 14.42
CA LYS A 38 -7.44 -13.44 13.37
C LYS A 38 -6.21 -12.83 12.72
N TRP A 39 -6.27 -12.51 11.44
CA TRP A 39 -5.27 -11.62 10.87
C TRP A 39 -5.22 -10.31 11.66
N GLY A 40 -4.01 -9.86 12.01
CA GLY A 40 -3.82 -8.59 12.71
C GLY A 40 -4.22 -7.37 11.87
N ARG A 41 -4.34 -7.55 10.54
CA ARG A 41 -4.80 -6.52 9.60
C ARG A 41 -5.52 -7.15 8.41
N PRO A 42 -6.41 -6.40 7.73
CA PRO A 42 -7.05 -6.89 6.52
C PRO A 42 -6.10 -6.82 5.32
N ILE A 43 -6.40 -7.62 4.29
CA ILE A 43 -5.88 -7.35 2.94
C ILE A 43 -6.90 -6.49 2.21
N ARG A 44 -6.46 -5.35 1.68
CA ARG A 44 -7.33 -4.44 0.94
C ARG A 44 -7.35 -4.79 -0.53
N GLN A 45 -8.54 -4.71 -1.12
CA GLN A 45 -8.72 -4.80 -2.57
C GLN A 45 -9.28 -3.47 -3.06
N PHE A 46 -8.59 -2.86 -4.00
CA PHE A 46 -8.94 -1.57 -4.58
C PHE A 46 -9.54 -1.77 -5.96
N GLU A 47 -10.47 -0.89 -6.31
CA GLU A 47 -10.94 -0.73 -7.67
C GLU A 47 -10.59 0.69 -8.12
N VAL A 48 -9.56 0.80 -8.95
CA VAL A 48 -9.11 2.09 -9.49
C VAL A 48 -9.87 2.34 -10.78
N ILE A 49 -10.61 3.44 -10.81
CA ILE A 49 -11.39 3.86 -11.97
C ILE A 49 -10.75 5.13 -12.52
N ALA A 50 -10.30 5.06 -13.77
CA ALA A 50 -9.74 6.19 -14.50
C ALA A 50 -10.62 6.50 -15.72
N ASN A 51 -11.08 7.75 -15.80
CA ASN A 51 -11.86 8.28 -16.91
C ASN A 51 -10.96 9.27 -17.66
N LEU A 52 -10.26 8.79 -18.68
CA LEU A 52 -9.25 9.54 -19.42
C LEU A 52 -9.79 9.94 -20.81
N MET A 53 -9.15 10.92 -21.43
CA MET A 53 -9.35 11.18 -22.86
C MET A 53 -8.59 10.12 -23.66
N GLU A 54 -9.21 9.58 -24.71
CA GLU A 54 -8.71 8.40 -25.44
C GLU A 54 -7.31 8.57 -26.03
N GLN A 55 -6.97 9.77 -26.46
CA GLN A 55 -5.66 10.10 -27.04
C GLN A 55 -4.79 10.91 -26.08
N SER A 56 -5.02 10.80 -24.76
CA SER A 56 -4.15 11.47 -23.79
C SER A 56 -2.89 10.66 -23.53
N ALA A 57 -1.78 11.36 -23.26
CA ALA A 57 -0.55 10.72 -22.79
C ALA A 57 -0.77 9.89 -21.51
N GLU A 58 -1.78 10.21 -20.70
CA GLU A 58 -2.14 9.48 -19.49
C GLU A 58 -2.73 8.10 -19.83
N ALA A 59 -3.55 8.01 -20.88
CA ALA A 59 -4.11 6.74 -21.37
C ALA A 59 -2.99 5.81 -21.85
N ASP A 60 -2.05 6.34 -22.65
CA ASP A 60 -0.87 5.59 -23.10
C ASP A 60 -0.01 5.11 -21.93
N VAL A 61 0.23 5.97 -20.93
CA VAL A 61 0.99 5.62 -19.72
C VAL A 61 0.30 4.50 -18.94
N LEU A 62 -1.03 4.57 -18.77
CA LEU A 62 -1.79 3.55 -18.06
C LEU A 62 -1.80 2.22 -18.83
N LEU A 63 -2.01 2.28 -20.15
CA LEU A 63 -2.00 1.10 -21.02
C LEU A 63 -0.63 0.42 -21.00
N ASN A 64 0.44 1.18 -21.15
CA ASN A 64 1.82 0.66 -21.07
C ASN A 64 2.13 0.06 -19.70
N PHE A 65 1.68 0.70 -18.62
CA PHE A 65 1.81 0.16 -17.26
C PHE A 65 1.13 -1.21 -17.12
N CYS A 66 -0.08 -1.35 -17.66
CA CYS A 66 -0.86 -2.59 -17.63
C CYS A 66 -0.26 -3.67 -18.54
N HIS A 67 0.14 -3.31 -19.76
CA HIS A 67 0.79 -4.23 -20.70
C HIS A 67 2.09 -4.79 -20.15
N ALA A 68 2.92 -3.96 -19.51
CA ALA A 68 4.15 -4.40 -18.86
C ALA A 68 3.91 -5.43 -17.73
N ARG A 69 2.69 -5.50 -17.18
CA ARG A 69 2.30 -6.38 -16.07
C ARG A 69 1.30 -7.45 -16.47
N LYS A 70 1.02 -7.62 -17.77
CA LYS A 70 0.02 -8.57 -18.25
C LYS A 70 0.41 -9.99 -17.84
N GLY A 71 -0.38 -10.59 -16.94
CA GLY A 71 -0.12 -11.94 -16.41
C GLY A 71 0.97 -12.03 -15.35
N ALA A 72 1.53 -10.90 -14.91
CA ALA A 72 2.55 -10.85 -13.86
C ALA A 72 1.94 -10.35 -12.53
N PHE A 73 2.15 -11.11 -11.46
CA PHE A 73 1.80 -10.70 -10.09
C PHE A 73 2.88 -9.82 -9.44
N GLU A 74 3.58 -9.02 -10.26
CA GLU A 74 4.68 -8.20 -9.76
C GLU A 74 4.16 -7.05 -8.89
N PRO A 75 4.68 -6.88 -7.66
CA PRO A 75 4.26 -5.81 -6.78
C PRO A 75 4.74 -4.44 -7.25
N PHE A 76 3.94 -3.42 -6.99
CA PHE A 76 4.27 -2.01 -7.25
C PHE A 76 3.73 -1.12 -6.14
N LEU A 77 4.24 0.10 -6.06
CA LEU A 77 3.79 1.12 -5.10
C LEU A 77 2.57 1.85 -5.65
N PHE A 78 1.42 1.54 -5.08
CA PHE A 78 0.17 2.24 -5.33
C PHE A 78 0.01 3.39 -4.32
N ILE A 79 -0.03 4.62 -4.80
CA ILE A 79 -0.19 5.82 -3.96
C ILE A 79 -1.65 6.21 -3.96
N MET A 80 -2.30 6.09 -2.80
CA MET A 80 -3.68 6.51 -2.61
C MET A 80 -3.74 8.01 -2.35
N ARG A 81 -4.10 8.78 -3.38
CA ARG A 81 -4.21 10.25 -3.31
C ARG A 81 -5.53 10.77 -2.74
N THR A 82 -6.46 9.86 -2.42
CA THR A 82 -7.71 10.24 -1.77
C THR A 82 -7.40 10.73 -0.36
N LYS A 83 -7.76 11.98 -0.04
CA LYS A 83 -7.63 12.52 1.32
C LYS A 83 -8.40 11.66 2.31
N ARG A 84 -7.67 10.79 3.00
CA ARG A 84 -8.19 9.88 4.00
C ARG A 84 -7.14 9.71 5.08
N THR A 85 -7.60 9.74 6.32
CA THR A 85 -6.81 9.34 7.47
C THR A 85 -6.70 7.83 7.49
N TRP A 86 -5.46 7.34 7.52
CA TRP A 86 -5.15 5.95 7.74
C TRP A 86 -4.68 5.78 9.18
N GLU A 87 -5.22 4.78 9.85
CA GLU A 87 -4.90 4.47 11.23
C GLU A 87 -4.21 3.10 11.30
N LYS A 88 -3.24 3.00 12.22
CA LYS A 88 -2.47 1.79 12.54
C LYS A 88 -1.91 1.09 11.31
N VAL A 89 -1.39 1.87 10.36
CA VAL A 89 -0.74 1.30 9.18
C VAL A 89 0.58 0.68 9.59
N PHE A 90 0.76 -0.59 9.30
CA PHE A 90 1.98 -1.31 9.59
C PHE A 90 3.17 -0.71 8.85
N VAL A 91 4.20 -0.34 9.60
CA VAL A 91 5.48 0.17 9.09
C VAL A 91 6.51 -0.96 9.05
N GLY A 92 6.53 -1.81 10.07
CA GLY A 92 7.51 -2.88 10.17
C GLY A 92 7.53 -3.55 11.53
N THR A 93 8.54 -4.41 11.73
CA THR A 93 8.80 -5.07 13.00
C THR A 93 10.25 -4.84 13.41
N GLY A 94 10.46 -4.58 14.70
CA GLY A 94 11.80 -4.51 15.29
C GLY A 94 12.52 -5.84 15.19
N THR A 95 13.83 -5.77 14.94
CA THR A 95 14.72 -6.94 14.87
C THR A 95 15.70 -6.99 16.05
N GLY A 96 15.63 -6.03 16.97
CA GLY A 96 16.60 -5.82 18.04
C GLY A 96 17.85 -5.03 17.62
N SER A 97 18.07 -4.82 16.33
CA SER A 97 19.25 -4.09 15.81
C SER A 97 18.91 -2.99 14.80
N ARG A 98 17.79 -3.13 14.08
CA ARG A 98 17.36 -2.17 13.07
C ARG A 98 16.84 -0.87 13.71
N ARG A 99 17.06 0.25 13.01
CA ARG A 99 16.64 1.60 13.42
C ARG A 99 15.90 2.39 12.35
N VAL A 100 15.86 1.90 11.12
CA VAL A 100 15.34 2.64 9.96
C VAL A 100 14.22 1.85 9.29
N TRP A 101 13.07 2.49 9.07
CA TRP A 101 11.95 1.92 8.32
C TRP A 101 11.42 2.92 7.30
N VAL A 102 10.82 2.39 6.24
CA VAL A 102 10.15 3.20 5.21
C VAL A 102 8.75 3.54 5.69
N LEU A 103 8.38 4.82 5.66
CA LEU A 103 7.04 5.24 5.99
C LEU A 103 6.07 4.90 4.85
N PRO A 104 4.87 4.37 5.16
CA PRO A 104 3.85 4.03 4.18
C PRO A 104 3.02 5.25 3.79
N PHE A 105 3.54 6.47 3.92
CA PHE A 105 2.83 7.71 3.64
C PHE A 105 3.68 8.62 2.74
N LEU A 106 3.00 9.47 1.98
CA LEU A 106 3.62 10.50 1.14
C LEU A 106 2.90 11.82 1.40
N GLU A 107 3.62 12.95 1.51
CA GLU A 107 3.01 14.28 1.61
C GLU A 107 1.91 14.31 2.69
N TRP A 108 2.28 13.86 3.89
CA TRP A 108 1.35 13.73 5.01
C TRP A 108 1.21 15.07 5.74
N ASP A 109 -0.03 15.44 6.08
CA ASP A 109 -0.32 16.65 6.87
C ASP A 109 -0.03 16.43 8.36
N PHE A 110 -0.07 15.16 8.81
CA PHE A 110 0.28 14.73 10.17
C PHE A 110 0.84 13.31 10.13
N LEU A 111 1.65 12.96 11.13
CA LEU A 111 2.20 11.64 11.33
C LEU A 111 2.20 11.32 12.83
N THR A 112 1.53 10.24 13.21
CA THR A 112 1.61 9.69 14.58
C THR A 112 2.22 8.31 14.49
N LEU A 113 3.30 8.06 15.24
CA LEU A 113 3.98 6.76 15.23
C LEU A 113 3.74 6.01 16.53
N TYR A 114 3.61 4.70 16.41
CA TYR A 114 3.45 3.78 17.53
C TYR A 114 4.54 2.72 17.52
N LYS A 115 5.13 2.47 18.69
CA LYS A 115 6.11 1.41 18.94
C LYS A 115 5.52 0.47 19.98
N GLY A 116 5.12 -0.73 19.56
CA GLY A 116 4.45 -1.70 20.44
C GLY A 116 3.09 -1.21 20.95
N GLY A 117 2.36 -0.46 20.13
CA GLY A 117 1.05 0.12 20.48
C GLY A 117 1.11 1.42 21.29
N VAL A 118 2.31 1.84 21.75
CA VAL A 118 2.51 3.09 22.49
C VAL A 118 2.96 4.19 21.54
N GLU A 119 2.32 5.36 21.62
CA GLU A 119 2.71 6.53 20.83
C GLU A 119 4.13 6.99 21.19
N VAL A 120 4.90 7.36 20.16
CA VAL A 120 6.26 7.89 20.28
C VAL A 120 6.33 9.26 19.61
N PHE A 121 7.22 10.12 20.08
CA PHE A 121 7.27 11.53 19.65
C PHE A 121 8.47 11.81 18.74
N GLN A 122 8.21 12.55 17.67
CA GLN A 122 9.26 13.05 16.79
C GLN A 122 10.16 14.03 17.54
N GLY A 123 11.47 13.90 17.37
CA GLY A 123 12.44 14.56 18.23
C GLY A 123 12.98 13.54 19.21
N PRO A 124 12.39 13.32 20.39
CA PRO A 124 13.00 12.47 21.42
C PRO A 124 13.10 10.99 21.04
N ASP A 125 12.16 10.42 20.28
CA ASP A 125 12.15 8.98 19.99
C ASP A 125 12.65 8.64 18.58
N TYR A 126 12.35 9.50 17.60
CA TYR A 126 12.71 9.29 16.21
C TYR A 126 12.83 10.61 15.44
N ASP A 127 13.50 10.56 14.30
CA ASP A 127 13.53 11.60 13.29
C ASP A 127 12.93 11.07 11.97
N VAL A 128 12.46 11.98 11.11
CA VAL A 128 12.00 11.64 9.76
C VAL A 128 12.97 12.21 8.74
N LEU A 129 13.43 11.36 7.82
CA LEU A 129 14.22 11.77 6.66
C LEU A 129 13.32 11.79 5.43
N SER A 130 12.95 12.99 4.99
CA SER A 130 12.05 13.16 3.87
C SER A 130 12.67 12.71 2.54
N ALA A 131 11.90 11.98 1.74
CA ALA A 131 12.28 11.47 0.42
C ALA A 131 13.63 10.71 0.36
N ALA A 132 14.10 10.19 1.50
CA ALA A 132 15.39 9.50 1.60
C ALA A 132 15.30 7.98 1.30
N GLY A 133 14.09 7.45 1.18
CA GLY A 133 13.81 6.04 0.93
C GLY A 133 13.53 5.69 -0.54
N PRO A 134 13.31 4.40 -0.83
CA PRO A 134 13.00 3.92 -2.17
C PRO A 134 11.79 4.61 -2.79
N GLY A 135 11.90 5.00 -4.06
CA GLY A 135 10.82 5.71 -4.75
C GLY A 135 10.43 7.03 -4.09
N GLY A 136 11.40 7.72 -3.45
CA GLY A 136 11.16 8.97 -2.73
C GLY A 136 10.27 8.83 -1.50
N SER A 137 10.21 7.65 -0.88
CA SER A 137 9.54 7.49 0.42
C SER A 137 10.26 8.26 1.51
N ASP A 138 9.53 8.67 2.53
CA ASP A 138 10.13 9.13 3.79
C ASP A 138 10.65 7.92 4.59
N LEU A 139 11.71 8.15 5.37
CA LEU A 139 12.23 7.16 6.32
C LEU A 139 11.97 7.63 7.75
N VAL A 140 11.50 6.73 8.61
CA VAL A 140 11.57 6.91 10.06
C VAL A 140 12.89 6.35 10.57
N VAL A 141 13.61 7.13 11.37
CA VAL A 141 14.87 6.75 12.01
C VAL A 141 14.72 6.86 13.51
N PHE A 142 14.62 5.72 14.20
CA PHE A 142 14.55 5.68 15.66
C PHE A 142 15.92 5.99 16.29
N ARG A 143 15.92 6.68 17.44
CA ARG A 143 17.15 6.97 18.20
C ARG A 143 17.79 5.72 18.82
N GLU A 144 16.97 4.74 19.16
CA GLU A 144 17.39 3.45 19.68
C GLU A 144 16.93 2.32 18.76
N SER A 145 17.63 1.19 18.80
CA SER A 145 17.20 -0.03 18.11
C SER A 145 15.84 -0.49 18.65
N VAL A 146 14.93 -0.85 17.76
CA VAL A 146 13.62 -1.36 18.18
C VAL A 146 13.73 -2.85 18.50
N ALA A 147 13.28 -3.22 19.71
CA ALA A 147 13.36 -4.58 20.22
C ALA A 147 12.72 -5.60 19.27
N ASN A 148 13.24 -6.82 19.28
CA ASN A 148 12.77 -7.89 18.40
C ASN A 148 11.25 -8.10 18.60
N THR A 149 10.52 -8.36 17.51
CA THR A 149 9.06 -8.59 17.47
C THR A 149 8.18 -7.39 17.82
N THR A 150 8.74 -6.24 18.19
CA THR A 150 7.94 -5.04 18.44
C THR A 150 7.38 -4.50 17.14
N VAL A 151 6.05 -4.42 17.05
CA VAL A 151 5.35 -3.87 15.88
C VAL A 151 5.49 -2.36 15.85
N ILE A 152 5.75 -1.82 14.67
CA ILE A 152 5.79 -0.38 14.39
C ILE A 152 4.61 -0.05 13.49
N GLU A 153 3.81 0.92 13.91
CA GLU A 153 2.59 1.35 13.20
C GLU A 153 2.57 2.86 13.09
N ALA A 154 1.86 3.38 12.10
CA ALA A 154 1.75 4.81 11.86
C ALA A 154 0.34 5.21 11.46
N ASP A 155 -0.08 6.39 11.91
CA ASP A 155 -1.27 7.08 11.43
C ASP A 155 -0.81 8.26 10.55
N GLY A 156 -1.54 8.50 9.46
CA GLY A 156 -1.18 9.56 8.52
C GLY A 156 -2.12 9.70 7.34
N GLY A 157 -1.82 10.68 6.48
CA GLY A 157 -2.51 10.90 5.21
C GLY A 157 -1.82 10.18 4.04
N ASN A 158 -2.57 9.99 2.94
CA ASN A 158 -2.03 9.56 1.63
C ASN A 158 -1.15 8.30 1.68
N ALA A 159 -1.77 7.15 1.95
CA ALA A 159 -1.05 5.88 2.04
C ALA A 159 -0.39 5.44 0.72
N ARG A 160 0.86 5.01 0.84
CA ARG A 160 1.61 4.26 -0.15
C ARG A 160 1.52 2.77 0.19
N LEU A 161 0.80 2.05 -0.65
CA LEU A 161 0.53 0.63 -0.46
C LEU A 161 1.30 -0.17 -1.50
N VAL A 162 1.88 -1.29 -1.08
CA VAL A 162 2.42 -2.26 -2.02
C VAL A 162 1.25 -3.10 -2.52
N ALA A 163 0.98 -3.05 -3.82
CA ALA A 163 -0.15 -3.73 -4.43
C ALA A 163 0.29 -4.46 -5.70
N TYR A 164 -0.51 -5.40 -6.16
CA TYR A 164 -0.37 -6.04 -7.47
C TYR A 164 -1.70 -5.98 -8.23
N VAL A 165 -1.62 -6.10 -9.54
CA VAL A 165 -2.81 -6.13 -10.41
C VAL A 165 -3.44 -7.51 -10.29
N LYS A 166 -4.68 -7.57 -9.80
CA LYS A 166 -5.46 -8.81 -9.73
C LYS A 166 -6.22 -9.05 -11.02
N ALA A 167 -6.81 -8.00 -11.58
CA ALA A 167 -7.53 -8.04 -12.85
C ALA A 167 -7.49 -6.66 -13.49
N THR A 168 -7.48 -6.66 -14.82
CA THR A 168 -7.59 -5.44 -15.64
C THR A 168 -8.78 -5.60 -16.57
N ASP A 169 -9.77 -4.73 -16.40
CA ASP A 169 -10.83 -4.56 -17.39
C ASP A 169 -10.51 -3.26 -18.13
N LEU A 170 -9.78 -3.40 -19.24
CA LEU A 170 -9.51 -2.32 -20.17
C LEU A 170 -10.54 -2.44 -21.28
N TYR A 171 -11.43 -1.46 -21.40
CA TYR A 171 -12.35 -1.39 -22.51
C TYR A 171 -12.37 0.03 -23.06
N GLU A 172 -12.14 0.15 -24.35
CA GLU A 172 -12.54 1.33 -25.10
C GLU A 172 -14.06 1.31 -25.09
N ASP A 173 -14.68 2.27 -24.41
CA ASP A 173 -16.12 2.38 -24.43
C ASP A 173 -16.49 2.89 -25.83
N ASP A 174 -17.11 2.03 -26.63
CA ASP A 174 -17.51 2.23 -28.03
C ASP A 174 -18.60 3.32 -28.19
N HIS A 175 -18.77 4.18 -27.18
CA HIS A 175 -19.43 5.46 -27.30
C HIS A 175 -18.54 6.42 -28.11
N VAL A 176 -18.43 6.11 -29.40
CA VAL A 176 -17.81 6.82 -30.55
C VAL A 176 -18.15 8.32 -30.63
N ARG A 177 -19.02 8.85 -29.75
CA ARG A 177 -19.34 10.27 -29.68
C ARG A 177 -18.48 11.12 -28.74
N TYR A 178 -17.67 10.54 -27.83
CA TYR A 178 -17.01 11.34 -26.79
C TYR A 178 -15.50 11.14 -26.60
N GLY A 179 -14.83 10.21 -27.30
CA GLY A 179 -13.37 10.07 -27.26
C GLY A 179 -12.80 9.84 -25.86
N ARG A 180 -13.42 8.94 -25.09
CA ARG A 180 -13.06 8.65 -23.69
C ARG A 180 -12.52 7.24 -23.57
N PHE A 181 -11.43 7.12 -22.83
CA PHE A 181 -10.85 5.85 -22.40
C PHE A 181 -11.21 5.61 -20.94
N ASN A 182 -11.95 4.53 -20.69
CA ASN A 182 -12.33 4.12 -19.35
C ASN A 182 -11.50 2.91 -18.96
N ALA A 183 -10.77 3.00 -17.84
CA ALA A 183 -10.01 1.88 -17.31
C ALA A 183 -10.48 1.54 -15.90
N ARG A 184 -10.74 0.25 -15.68
CA ARG A 184 -11.02 -0.31 -14.36
C ARG A 184 -9.92 -1.31 -14.00
N LEU A 185 -9.18 -1.01 -12.93
CA LEU A 185 -8.10 -1.83 -12.43
C LEU A 185 -8.45 -2.37 -11.06
N SER A 186 -8.48 -3.70 -10.92
CA SER A 186 -8.60 -4.35 -9.62
C SER A 186 -7.21 -4.58 -9.06
N LEU A 187 -6.89 -3.89 -7.95
CA LEU A 187 -5.62 -4.04 -7.25
C LEU A 187 -5.82 -4.80 -5.95
N THR A 188 -4.81 -5.57 -5.54
CA THR A 188 -4.80 -6.23 -4.23
C THR A 188 -3.53 -5.85 -3.48
N GLU A 189 -3.70 -5.42 -2.23
CA GLU A 189 -2.59 -5.14 -1.33
C GLU A 189 -1.77 -6.42 -1.09
N VAL A 190 -0.46 -6.31 -1.19
CA VAL A 190 0.44 -7.39 -0.80
C VAL A 190 0.44 -7.48 0.72
N LYS A 191 0.22 -8.68 1.24
CA LYS A 191 0.26 -8.92 2.67
C LYS A 191 1.69 -8.68 3.19
N ALA A 192 1.91 -7.54 3.83
CA ALA A 192 3.21 -7.10 4.31
C ALA A 192 3.66 -7.82 5.61
N ASP A 193 3.49 -9.15 5.70
CA ASP A 193 3.87 -9.93 6.91
C ASP A 193 5.39 -9.89 7.15
N VAL A 194 6.12 -9.42 6.14
CA VAL A 194 7.50 -8.99 6.17
C VAL A 194 7.51 -7.54 5.69
N ASP A 195 8.39 -6.70 6.26
CA ASP A 195 8.60 -5.34 5.78
C ASP A 195 8.82 -5.38 4.26
N PRO A 196 7.86 -4.87 3.47
CA PRO A 196 7.94 -4.98 2.02
C PRO A 196 9.01 -4.04 1.45
N TYR A 197 9.60 -3.21 2.31
CA TYR A 197 10.69 -2.30 2.03
C TYR A 197 11.98 -2.67 2.77
N ALA A 198 12.13 -3.93 3.21
CA ALA A 198 13.37 -4.40 3.80
C ALA A 198 14.54 -4.18 2.81
N LEU A 199 15.32 -3.13 3.07
CA LEU A 199 16.58 -2.80 2.42
C LEU A 199 17.71 -3.68 2.94
#